data_AF-A0A951HSD9-F1
#
_entry.id   AF-A0A951HSD9-F1
#
_cell.length_a   1.000
_cell.length_b   1.000
_cell.length_c   1.000
_cell.angle_alpha   90.00
_cell.angle_beta   90.00
_cell.angle_gamma   90.00
#
_symmetry.space_group_name_H-M   'P 1'
#
loop_
_entity.id
_entity.type
_entity.pdbx_description
1 polymer ?
#
loop_
_entity_poly.entity_id
_entity_poly.type
_entity_poly.pdbx_seq_one_letter_code
_entity_poly.pdbx_strand_id
1 'polypeptide(L)'
;MAEFKVNVPVVQADPTVTVDVTAANPLPLGKHMFQLVVVDDSGNISDPAFLSVTIVDTEKPTAVLEVVDRAGKVLDAKVPFGQPFILSGIHSTDNPPGKVKEYRFTLLDRG
;
A
#
# COMPACT_ATOMS: atom_id res chain seq x y z
N MET A 1 -4.80 11.24 -20.90
CA MET A 1 -3.72 10.82 -19.96
C MET A 1 -2.96 9.70 -20.63
N ALA A 2 -1.63 9.67 -20.54
CA ALA A 2 -0.84 8.67 -21.22
C ALA A 2 -0.78 7.37 -20.41
N GLU A 3 -1.12 6.25 -21.04
CA GLU A 3 -0.99 4.94 -20.42
C GLU A 3 0.47 4.48 -20.54
N PHE A 4 1.18 4.39 -19.42
CA PHE A 4 2.55 3.87 -19.40
C PHE A 4 2.54 2.35 -19.49
N LYS A 5 3.09 1.81 -20.58
CA LYS A 5 3.34 0.38 -20.74
C LYS A 5 4.84 0.11 -20.69
N VAL A 6 5.21 -1.00 -20.07
CA VAL A 6 6.62 -1.40 -19.96
C VAL A 6 7.24 -1.44 -21.35
N ASN A 7 8.35 -0.72 -21.52
CA ASN A 7 9.11 -0.60 -22.77
C ASN A 7 8.36 0.02 -23.96
N VAL A 8 7.26 0.75 -23.73
CA VAL A 8 6.55 1.49 -24.78
C VAL A 8 6.71 3.00 -24.53
N PRO A 9 7.37 3.75 -25.43
CA PRO A 9 7.50 5.20 -25.29
C PRO A 9 6.14 5.90 -25.36
N VAL A 10 5.93 6.85 -24.45
CA VAL A 10 4.87 7.86 -24.57
C VAL A 10 5.46 9.03 -25.36
N VAL A 11 5.00 9.23 -26.59
CA VAL A 11 5.49 10.30 -27.46
C VAL A 11 4.56 11.50 -27.39
N GLN A 12 5.11 12.67 -27.07
CA GLN A 12 4.38 13.94 -26.98
C GLN A 12 5.33 15.13 -27.16
N ALA A 13 4.78 16.31 -27.45
CA ALA A 13 5.54 17.56 -27.51
C ALA A 13 5.72 18.22 -26.13
N ASP A 14 4.81 17.94 -25.19
CA ASP A 14 4.86 18.50 -23.84
C ASP A 14 6.03 17.92 -23.03
N PRO A 15 6.80 18.74 -22.30
CA PRO A 15 7.93 18.29 -21.51
C PRO A 15 7.51 17.60 -20.19
N THR A 16 6.21 17.52 -19.91
CA THR A 16 5.65 16.92 -18.70
C THR A 16 4.65 15.83 -19.05
N VAL A 17 4.76 14.70 -18.36
CA VAL A 17 3.86 13.56 -18.54
C VAL A 17 3.34 13.10 -17.18
N THR A 18 2.03 12.94 -17.07
CA THR A 18 1.42 12.35 -15.88
C THR A 18 1.45 10.83 -16.01
N VAL A 19 2.07 10.16 -15.04
CA VAL A 19 1.93 8.71 -14.89
C VAL A 19 0.57 8.43 -14.26
N ASP A 20 -0.37 7.93 -15.07
CA ASP A 20 -1.72 7.65 -14.60
C ASP A 20 -1.71 6.42 -13.69
N VAL A 21 -2.02 6.63 -12.42
CA VAL A 21 -2.23 5.58 -11.43
C VAL A 21 -3.67 5.67 -10.96
N THR A 22 -4.43 4.61 -11.18
CA THR A 22 -5.83 4.53 -10.73
C THR A 22 -5.96 3.47 -9.65
N ALA A 23 -7.03 3.54 -8.85
CA ALA A 23 -7.33 2.47 -7.90
C ALA A 23 -7.52 1.11 -8.59
N ALA A 24 -7.94 1.09 -9.87
CA ALA A 24 -8.09 -0.12 -10.66
C ALA A 24 -6.77 -0.66 -11.22
N ASN A 25 -5.80 0.22 -11.50
CA ASN A 25 -4.47 -0.12 -12.02
C ASN A 25 -3.41 0.72 -11.29
N PRO A 26 -3.07 0.39 -10.04
CA PRO A 26 -2.00 1.06 -9.33
C PRO A 26 -0.63 0.63 -9.89
N LEU A 27 0.36 1.51 -9.78
CA LEU A 27 1.75 1.08 -9.92
C LEU A 27 2.10 0.14 -8.74
N PRO A 28 2.67 -1.06 -8.99
CA PRO A 28 3.05 -1.97 -7.92
C PRO A 28 4.04 -1.34 -6.94
N LEU A 29 4.02 -1.77 -5.69
CA LEU A 29 5.05 -1.39 -4.72
C LEU A 29 6.45 -1.80 -5.21
N GLY A 30 7.45 -1.01 -4.83
CA GLY A 30 8.84 -1.26 -5.15
C GLY A 30 9.42 -0.26 -6.14
N LYS A 31 10.59 -0.61 -6.67
CA LYS A 31 11.40 0.27 -7.52
C LYS A 31 10.99 0.17 -8.98
N HIS A 32 10.72 1.31 -9.60
CA HIS A 32 10.45 1.47 -11.03
C HIS A 32 11.52 2.37 -11.65
N MET A 33 11.92 2.05 -12.87
CA MET A 33 12.90 2.82 -13.62
C MET A 33 12.23 3.43 -14.85
N PHE A 34 12.37 4.74 -14.99
CA PHE A 34 11.87 5.51 -16.12
C PHE A 34 13.03 5.95 -17.00
N GLN A 35 12.75 6.09 -18.30
CA GLN A 35 13.68 6.56 -19.31
C GLN A 35 13.07 7.75 -20.05
N LEU A 36 13.89 8.76 -20.35
CA LEU A 36 13.56 9.87 -21.24
C LEU A 36 14.57 9.92 -22.39
N VAL A 37 14.05 10.09 -23.61
CA VAL A 37 14.81 10.39 -24.83
C VAL A 37 14.12 11.58 -25.49
N VAL A 38 14.90 12.58 -25.92
CA VAL A 38 14.39 13.79 -26.56
C VAL A 38 14.80 13.78 -28.03
N VAL A 39 13.89 14.19 -28.91
CA VAL A 39 14.12 14.35 -30.35
C VAL A 39 13.88 15.81 -30.72
N ASP A 40 14.86 16.46 -31.38
CA ASP A 40 14.70 17.84 -31.85
C ASP A 40 13.99 17.92 -33.22
N ASP A 41 13.75 19.12 -33.71
CA ASP A 41 13.07 19.39 -34.99
C ASP A 41 13.91 19.00 -36.23
N SER A 42 15.21 18.82 -36.04
CA SER A 42 16.15 18.33 -37.06
C SER A 42 16.27 16.80 -37.03
N GLY A 43 15.63 16.12 -36.09
CA GLY A 43 15.65 14.68 -35.92
C GLY A 43 16.84 14.14 -35.12
N ASN A 44 17.62 14.98 -34.44
CA ASN A 44 18.68 14.52 -33.55
C ASN A 44 18.05 13.89 -32.29
N ILE A 45 18.61 12.77 -31.85
CA ILE A 45 18.12 12.00 -30.70
C ILE A 45 19.15 12.12 -29.58
N SER A 46 18.70 12.46 -28.37
CA SER A 46 19.57 12.54 -27.20
C SER A 46 20.05 11.16 -26.72
N ASP A 47 21.13 11.14 -25.94
CA ASP A 47 21.39 10.00 -25.05
C ASP A 47 20.21 9.83 -24.06
N PRO A 48 19.92 8.60 -23.59
CA PRO A 48 18.84 8.37 -22.64
C PRO A 48 19.19 8.89 -21.24
N ALA A 49 18.23 9.56 -20.61
CA ALA A 49 18.26 9.85 -19.17
C ALA A 49 17.42 8.83 -18.40
N PHE A 50 17.87 8.45 -17.20
CA PHE A 50 17.19 7.47 -16.35
C PHE A 50 16.81 8.04 -14.98
N LEU A 51 15.63 7.67 -14.47
CA LEU A 51 15.17 8.01 -13.12
C LEU A 51 14.64 6.76 -12.41
N SER A 52 15.05 6.55 -11.16
CA SER A 52 14.49 5.51 -10.30
C SER A 52 13.48 6.11 -9.32
N VAL A 53 12.26 5.58 -9.30
CA VAL A 53 11.20 5.96 -8.36
C VAL A 53 10.83 4.74 -7.53
N THR A 54 10.65 4.89 -6.22
CA THR A 54 10.18 3.80 -5.35
C THR A 54 8.77 4.10 -4.89
N ILE A 55 7.84 3.21 -5.21
CA ILE A 55 6.46 3.27 -4.73
C ILE A 55 6.38 2.51 -3.41
N VAL A 56 5.88 3.19 -2.38
CA VAL A 56 5.77 2.67 -1.01
C VAL A 56 4.33 2.76 -0.54
N ASP A 57 3.94 1.83 0.31
CA ASP A 57 2.69 1.93 1.07
C ASP A 57 2.92 2.81 2.30
N THR A 58 2.04 3.78 2.50
CA THR A 58 2.09 4.73 3.62
C THR A 58 0.82 4.73 4.46
N GLU A 59 -0.18 3.92 4.09
CA GLU A 59 -1.42 3.82 4.85
C GLU A 59 -1.20 3.03 6.14
N LYS A 60 -1.93 3.40 7.19
CA LYS A 60 -1.86 2.69 8.48
C LYS A 60 -2.95 1.63 8.51
N PRO A 61 -2.68 0.45 9.09
CA PRO A 61 -3.74 -0.53 9.35
C PRO A 61 -4.74 0.01 10.37
N THR A 62 -5.99 -0.45 10.27
CA THR A 62 -7.05 -0.20 11.24
C THR A 62 -7.09 -1.35 12.25
N ALA A 63 -6.84 -1.05 13.52
CA ALA A 63 -6.89 -2.05 14.60
C ALA A 63 -8.30 -2.21 15.18
N VAL A 64 -8.72 -3.45 15.36
CA VAL A 64 -9.95 -3.84 16.07
C VAL A 64 -9.55 -4.78 17.21
N LEU A 65 -10.04 -4.53 18.42
CA LEU A 65 -9.75 -5.34 19.61
C LEU A 65 -11.06 -5.82 20.26
N GLU A 66 -11.16 -7.13 20.43
CA GLU A 66 -12.39 -7.80 20.88
C GLU A 66 -12.07 -8.89 21.91
N VAL A 67 -13.10 -9.29 22.66
CA VAL A 67 -13.09 -10.54 23.45
C VAL A 67 -13.82 -11.61 22.66
N VAL A 68 -13.26 -12.81 22.55
CA VAL A 68 -13.88 -13.94 21.86
C VAL A 68 -13.92 -15.20 22.73
N ASP A 69 -14.82 -16.12 22.41
CA ASP A 69 -14.79 -17.48 22.95
C ASP A 69 -13.79 -18.39 22.21
N ARG A 70 -13.67 -19.65 22.64
CA ARG A 70 -12.76 -20.64 22.02
C ARG A 70 -13.12 -20.98 20.56
N ALA A 71 -14.35 -20.70 20.13
CA ALA A 71 -14.79 -20.86 18.75
C ALA A 71 -14.58 -19.59 17.91
N GLY A 72 -14.05 -18.51 18.50
CA GLY A 72 -13.81 -17.23 17.84
C GLY A 72 -15.04 -16.32 17.76
N LYS A 73 -16.13 -16.66 18.46
CA LYS A 73 -17.32 -15.80 18.50
C LYS A 73 -17.05 -14.58 19.39
N VAL A 74 -17.35 -13.39 18.88
CA VAL A 74 -17.26 -12.13 19.64
C VAL A 74 -18.22 -12.14 20.83
N LEU A 75 -17.70 -11.75 21.99
CA LEU A 75 -18.41 -11.65 23.26
C LEU A 75 -18.45 -10.20 23.74
N ASP A 76 -19.39 -9.91 24.63
CA ASP A 76 -19.33 -8.68 25.43
C ASP A 76 -18.05 -8.67 26.27
N ALA A 77 -17.45 -7.48 26.44
CA ALA A 77 -16.23 -7.28 27.23
C ALA A 77 -16.47 -7.36 28.76
N LYS A 78 -17.19 -8.41 29.20
CA LYS A 78 -17.47 -8.72 30.60
C LYS A 78 -17.04 -10.16 30.85
N VAL A 79 -15.89 -10.30 31.50
CA VAL A 79 -15.33 -11.62 31.84
C VAL A 79 -15.61 -11.92 33.31
N PRO A 80 -16.22 -13.07 33.65
CA PRO A 80 -16.41 -13.45 35.05
C PRO A 80 -15.09 -13.57 35.80
N PHE A 81 -15.10 -13.27 37.09
CA PHE A 81 -13.92 -13.36 37.93
C PHE A 81 -13.29 -14.76 37.88
N GLY A 82 -11.96 -14.81 37.76
CA GLY A 82 -11.19 -16.06 37.71
C GLY A 82 -11.33 -16.87 36.43
N GLN A 83 -12.08 -16.40 35.43
CA GLN A 83 -12.22 -17.09 34.15
C GLN A 83 -11.18 -16.63 33.13
N PRO A 84 -10.62 -17.55 32.32
CA PRO A 84 -9.80 -17.16 31.17
C PRO A 84 -10.68 -16.55 30.07
N PHE A 85 -10.08 -15.66 29.30
CA PHE A 85 -10.69 -15.05 28.10
C PHE A 85 -9.66 -14.92 27.00
N ILE A 86 -10.12 -14.70 25.77
CA ILE A 86 -9.27 -14.56 24.59
C ILE A 86 -9.45 -13.15 24.04
N LEU A 87 -8.34 -12.42 23.89
CA LEU A 87 -8.31 -11.19 23.12
C LEU A 87 -8.09 -11.54 21.64
N SER A 88 -8.84 -10.89 20.77
CA SER A 88 -8.74 -11.08 19.33
C SER A 88 -8.51 -9.75 18.62
N GLY A 89 -7.61 -9.79 17.63
CA GLY A 89 -7.40 -8.72 16.66
C GLY A 89 -7.85 -9.11 15.25
N ILE A 90 -8.56 -10.23 15.08
CA ILE A 90 -8.77 -10.88 13.78
C ILE A 90 -9.54 -10.03 12.77
N HIS A 91 -10.34 -9.07 13.24
CA HIS A 91 -11.06 -8.12 12.40
C HIS A 91 -10.28 -6.82 12.12
N SER A 92 -9.02 -6.72 12.54
CA SER A 92 -8.15 -5.62 12.10
C SER A 92 -7.82 -5.77 10.61
N THR A 93 -7.80 -4.66 9.89
CA THR A 93 -7.59 -4.66 8.44
C THR A 93 -6.47 -3.69 8.05
N ASP A 94 -5.93 -3.92 6.86
CA ASP A 94 -5.05 -2.97 6.18
C ASP A 94 -5.52 -2.90 4.73
N ASN A 95 -5.53 -1.70 4.13
CA ASN A 95 -6.00 -1.56 2.76
C ASN A 95 -4.91 -2.06 1.80
N PRO A 96 -5.26 -2.81 0.74
CA PRO A 96 -4.28 -3.17 -0.29
C PRO A 96 -3.60 -1.91 -0.87
N PRO A 97 -2.28 -1.95 -1.13
CA PRO A 97 -1.41 -3.15 -1.13
C PRO A 97 -0.87 -3.56 0.25
N GLY A 98 -1.22 -2.83 1.31
CA GLY A 98 -0.87 -3.11 2.69
C GLY A 98 -1.41 -4.44 3.20
N LYS A 99 -0.80 -4.92 4.29
CA LYS A 99 -1.24 -6.13 4.99
C LYS A 99 -0.82 -6.07 6.46
N VAL A 100 -1.73 -6.49 7.34
CA VAL A 100 -1.41 -6.65 8.76
C VAL A 100 -0.32 -7.71 8.91
N LYS A 101 0.82 -7.31 9.47
CA LYS A 101 1.99 -8.18 9.67
C LYS A 101 2.07 -8.74 11.09
N GLU A 102 1.61 -7.99 12.08
CA GLU A 102 1.84 -8.27 13.49
C GLU A 102 0.70 -7.70 14.35
N TYR A 103 0.35 -8.41 15.42
CA TYR A 103 -0.56 -7.95 16.46
C TYR A 103 0.21 -7.81 17.78
N ARG A 104 0.04 -6.67 18.46
CA ARG A 104 0.71 -6.38 19.74
C ARG A 104 -0.35 -6.08 20.80
N PHE A 105 -0.61 -7.05 21.68
CA PHE A 105 -1.55 -6.90 22.78
C PHE A 105 -0.81 -6.46 24.04
N THR A 106 -1.31 -5.41 24.69
CA THR A 106 -0.71 -4.84 25.92
C THR A 106 -1.80 -4.56 26.93
N LEU A 107 -1.62 -5.04 28.17
CA LEU A 107 -2.41 -4.58 29.31
C LEU A 107 -1.82 -3.26 29.80
N LEU A 108 -2.56 -2.17 29.66
CA LEU A 108 -2.05 -0.82 29.97
C LEU A 108 -2.18 -0.44 31.45
N ASP A 109 -3.23 -0.94 32.11
CA ASP A 109 -3.56 -0.59 33.49
C ASP A 109 -4.35 -1.73 34.16
N ARG A 110 -4.36 -1.76 35.49
CA ARG A 110 -5.14 -2.72 36.29
C ARG A 110 -6.18 -2.06 37.20
N GLY A 111 -6.33 -0.73 37.10
CA GLY A 111 -7.20 0.05 37.99
C GLY A 111 -6.57 0.27 39.36
#